data_AF-N2A1B7-F1
#
_entry.id   AF-N2A1B7-F1
#
_cell.length_a   1.000
_cell.length_b   1.000
_cell.length_c   1.000
_cell.angle_alpha   90.00
_cell.angle_beta   90.00
_cell.angle_gamma   90.00
#
_symmetry.space_group_name_H-M   'P 1'
#
loop_
_entity.id
_entity.type
_entity.pdbx_description
1 polymer ?
#
loop_
_entity_poly.entity_id
_entity_poly.type
_entity_poly.pdbx_seq_one_letter_code
_entity_poly.pdbx_strand_id
1 'polypeptide(L)' 'MKISRLIINNYRNLRNIDIHINDIVALIGENNSGKSNLLRAVTLPFLIDERKLKGMKIQ' A
#
# COMPACT_ATOMS: atom_id res chain seq x y z
N MET A 1 -10.47 6.08 -11.94
CA MET A 1 -10.52 5.27 -10.70
C MET A 1 -10.02 6.13 -9.55
N LYS A 2 -10.73 6.19 -8.41
CA LYS A 2 -10.32 6.94 -7.22
C LYS A 2 -10.13 5.97 -6.06
N ILE A 3 -8.98 6.01 -5.40
CA ILE A 3 -8.75 5.25 -4.17
C ILE A 3 -9.48 5.99 -3.05
N SER A 4 -10.48 5.35 -2.43
CA SER A 4 -11.28 5.93 -1.35
C SER A 4 -10.89 5.42 0.04
N ARG A 5 -10.30 4.23 0.12
CA ARG A 5 -9.84 3.61 1.38
C ARG A 5 -8.59 2.79 1.14
N LEU A 6 -7.63 2.91 2.05
CA LEU A 6 -6.38 2.17 2.06
C LEU A 6 -6.35 1.29 3.31
N ILE A 7 -6.28 -0.02 3.12
CA ILE A 7 -6.11 -0.99 4.19
C ILE A 7 -4.79 -1.73 3.96
N ILE A 8 -3.87 -1.67 4.93
CA ILE A 8 -2.57 -2.36 4.88
C ILE A 8 -2.40 -3.17 6.16
N ASN A 9 -2.23 -4.49 5.99
CA ASN A 9 -2.02 -5.43 7.07
C ASN A 9 -0.66 -6.12 6.91
N ASN A 10 0.15 -6.11 7.97
CA ASN A 10 1.43 -6.81 8.08
C ASN A 10 2.39 -6.59 6.88
N TYR A 11 2.57 -5.33 6.46
CA TYR A 11 3.49 -4.96 5.39
C TYR A 11 4.69 -4.18 5.94
N ARG A 12 5.88 -4.81 5.96
CA ARG A 12 7.10 -4.23 6.54
C ARG A 12 6.83 -3.76 7.99
N ASN A 13 7.03 -2.48 8.29
CA ASN A 13 6.75 -1.90 9.60
C ASN A 13 5.30 -1.44 9.79
N LEU A 14 4.43 -1.59 8.78
CA LEU A 14 3.01 -1.24 8.84
C LEU A 14 2.20 -2.46 9.30
N ARG A 15 1.80 -2.48 10.58
CA ARG A 15 1.07 -3.61 11.17
C ARG A 15 -0.42 -3.60 10.82
N ASN A 16 -1.09 -2.48 11.09
CA ASN A 16 -2.51 -2.30 10.85
C ASN A 16 -2.78 -0.83 10.48
N ILE A 17 -3.03 -0.56 9.21
CA ILE A 17 -3.36 0.76 8.68
C ILE A 17 -4.74 0.68 8.03
N ASP A 18 -5.62 1.62 8.40
CA ASP A 18 -6.93 1.82 7.78
C ASP A 18 -7.17 3.32 7.64
N ILE A 19 -7.10 3.84 6.42
CA ILE A 19 -7.16 5.27 6.12
C ILE A 19 -8.19 5.53 5.03
N HIS A 20 -9.08 6.48 5.27
CA HIS A 20 -9.95 7.03 4.25
C HIS A 20 -9.21 8.13 3.49
N ILE A 21 -9.24 8.06 2.16
CA ILE A 21 -8.47 8.94 1.27
C ILE A 21 -9.42 10.02 0.70
N ASN A 22 -9.05 11.29 0.91
CA ASN A 22 -9.71 12.45 0.31
C ASN A 22 -8.98 12.87 -0.98
N ASP A 23 -9.44 13.94 -1.63
CA ASP A 23 -8.85 14.41 -2.90
C ASP A 23 -7.35 14.77 -2.79
N ILE A 24 -6.96 15.31 -1.64
CA ILE A 24 -5.56 15.62 -1.31
C ILE A 24 -5.26 15.02 0.06
N VAL A 25 -4.15 14.29 0.16
CA VAL A 25 -3.67 13.67 1.40
C VAL A 25 -2.19 14.00 1.57
N ALA A 26 -1.83 14.54 2.73
CA ALA A 26 -0.44 14.77 3.12
C ALA A 26 0.02 13.66 4.09
N LEU A 27 1.18 13.08 3.81
CA LEU A 27 1.79 12.06 4.66
C LEU A 27 2.95 12.68 5.44
N ILE A 28 2.72 12.94 6.74
CA ILE A 28 3.65 13.66 7.62
C ILE A 28 4.14 12.75 8.74
N GLY A 29 5.36 12.97 9.22
CA GLY A 29 5.95 12.26 10.35
C GLY A 29 7.47 12.28 10.30
N GLU A 30 8.13 11.74 11.32
CA GLU A 30 9.58 11.67 11.39
C GLU A 30 10.21 10.84 10.26
N ASN A 31 11.49 11.05 9.99
CA ASN A 31 12.23 10.18 9.09
C ASN A 31 12.19 8.75 9.60
N ASN A 32 12.14 7.79 8.68
CA ASN A 32 12.04 6.36 8.98
C ASN A 32 10.72 5.90 9.66
N SER A 33 9.71 6.77 9.83
CA SER A 33 8.41 6.38 10.41
C SER A 33 7.57 5.42 9.53
N GLY A 34 8.02 5.09 8.33
CA GLY A 34 7.32 4.20 7.40
C GLY A 34 6.58 4.91 6.27
N LYS A 35 6.73 6.22 6.09
CA LYS A 35 6.08 6.99 5.01
C LYS A 35 6.34 6.40 3.61
N SER A 36 7.61 6.11 3.30
CA SER A 36 7.98 5.49 2.01
C SER A 36 7.46 4.05 1.90
N ASN A 37 7.31 3.33 3.02
CA ASN A 37 6.71 1.99 3.02
C ASN A 37 5.20 2.05 2.73
N LEU A 38 4.50 3.06 3.25
CA LEU A 38 3.08 3.29 2.97
C LEU A 38 2.87 3.60 1.48
N LEU A 39 3.65 4.53 0.91
CA LEU A 39 3.60 4.81 -0.52
C LEU A 39 3.88 3.56 -1.36
N ARG A 40 4.86 2.75 -0.95
CA ARG A 40 5.18 1.50 -1.65
C ARG A 40 4.03 0.49 -1.61
N ALA A 41 3.41 0.31 -0.45
CA ALA A 41 2.24 -0.54 -0.29
C ALA A 41 1.09 -0.09 -1.20
N VAL A 42 0.82 1.22 -1.28
CA VAL A 42 -0.19 1.80 -2.18
C VAL A 42 0.12 1.50 -3.64
N THR A 43 1.39 1.55 -4.06
CA THR A 43 1.76 1.30 -5.46
C THR A 43 1.73 -0.18 -5.85
N LEU A 44 1.89 -1.11 -4.90
CA LEU A 44 2.08 -2.53 -5.19
C LEU A 44 0.96 -3.14 -6.06
N PRO A 45 -0.34 -2.95 -5.76
CA PRO A 45 -1.43 -3.50 -6.58
C PRO A 45 -1.39 -3.06 -8.05
N PHE A 46 -0.78 -1.92 -8.34
CA PHE A 46 -0.69 -1.34 -9.69
C PHE A 46 0.61 -1.71 -10.43
N LEU A 47 1.62 -2.20 -9.71
CA LEU A 47 2.93 -2.56 -10.26
C LEU A 47 3.04 -4.04 -10.64
N ILE A 48 2.04 -4.84 -10.33
CA ILE A 48 2.06 -6.27 -10.63
C ILE A 48 1.76 -6.45 -12.12
N ASP A 49 2.80 -6.77 -12.89
CA ASP A 49 2.67 -7.34 -14.23
C ASP A 49 1.87 -8.67 -14.11
N GLU A 50 0.77 -8.81 -14.86
CA GLU A 50 -0.13 -9.98 -14.84
C GLU A 50 0.63 -11.32 -14.97
N ARG A 51 1.82 -11.28 -15.58
CA ARG A 51 2.71 -12.44 -15.73
C ARG A 51 3.22 -13.02 -14.42
N LYS A 52 3.34 -12.24 -13.34
CA LYS A 52 3.79 -12.74 -12.02
C LYS A 52 2.68 -13.38 -11.19
N LEU A 53 1.43 -12.98 -11.38
CA LEU A 53 0.28 -13.57 -10.65
C LEU A 53 -0.05 -14.98 -11.13
N LYS A 54 0.18 -15.30 -12.42
CA LYS A 54 0.00 -16.67 -12.95
C LYS A 54 0.93 -17.72 -12.32
N GLY A 55 2.04 -17.29 -11.71
CA GLY A 55 3.00 -18.19 -11.04
C GLY A 55 2.64 -18.54 -9.59
N MET A 56 1.77 -17.75 -8.95
CA MET A 56 1.25 -18.06 -7.61
C MET A 56 -0.03 -18.89 -7.73
N LYS A 57 0.10 -20.11 -8.27
CA LYS A 57 -0.92 -21.13 -8.01
C LYS A 57 -0.84 -21.46 -6.52
N ILE A 58 -1.91 -21.15 -5.79
CA ILE A 58 -2.15 -21.74 -4.48
C ILE A 58 -2.27 -23.24 -4.74
N GLN A 59 -1.27 -23.98 -4.27
CA GLN A 59 -1.28 -25.44 -4.21
C GLN A 59 -1.89 -25.85 -2.87
#